data_AF-A0A9W8NN80-F1
#
_entry.id   AF-A0A9W8NN80-F1
#
_cell.length_a   1.000
_cell.length_b   1.000
_cell.length_c   1.000
_cell.angle_alpha   90.00
_cell.angle_beta   90.00
_cell.angle_gamma   90.00
#
_symmetry.space_group_name_H-M   'P 1'
#
loop_
_entity.id
_entity.type
_entity.pdbx_description
1 polymer ?
#
loop_
_entity_poly.entity_id
_entity_poly.type
_entity_poly.pdbx_seq_one_letter_code
_entity_poly.pdbx_strand_id
1 'polypeptide(L)'
;MEMECTIAHITLAEFARAFSAVTGKPAQWIDNDLEEHLSTVWGDKADWPAGYNAGVKDPATMTLRENFRAWFNVLRASGGNTGVIKRDYEKMDRVYPGRTRSAEEWLRKENEKGLKKGLGSLWDRIQPENLGYVLKVSEDQRQGRL
;
A
#
# COMPACT_ATOMS: atom_id res chain seq x y z
N MET A 1 13.29 -6.22 -22.78
CA MET A 1 13.32 -7.09 -21.60
C MET A 1 12.39 -6.48 -20.57
N GLU A 2 11.22 -7.07 -20.32
CA GLU A 2 10.32 -6.58 -19.27
C GLU A 2 10.87 -7.02 -17.91
N MET A 3 11.36 -6.07 -17.13
CA MET A 3 11.76 -6.30 -15.74
C MET A 3 10.59 -5.91 -14.85
N GLU A 4 9.96 -6.91 -14.25
CA GLU A 4 8.92 -6.70 -13.25
C GLU A 4 9.59 -6.61 -11.87
N CYS A 5 9.26 -5.56 -11.09
CA CYS A 5 9.75 -5.39 -9.73
C CYS A 5 8.59 -5.58 -8.76
N THR A 6 8.72 -6.57 -7.86
CA THR A 6 7.77 -6.82 -6.77
C THR A 6 8.50 -7.51 -5.63
N ILE A 7 8.00 -7.34 -4.39
CA ILE A 7 8.50 -8.04 -3.21
C ILE A 7 7.90 -9.46 -3.22
N ALA A 8 6.58 -9.54 -3.06
CA ALA A 8 5.79 -10.76 -3.06
C ALA A 8 4.30 -10.41 -3.18
N HIS A 9 3.49 -11.36 -3.63
CA HIS A 9 2.03 -11.28 -3.55
C HIS A 9 1.60 -11.74 -2.17
N ILE A 10 1.57 -10.80 -1.24
CA ILE A 10 1.24 -11.04 0.16
C ILE A 10 -0.25 -10.78 0.41
N THR A 11 -0.84 -11.57 1.30
CA THR A 11 -2.19 -11.26 1.82
C THR A 11 -2.10 -10.24 2.95
N LEU A 12 -3.19 -9.51 3.22
CA LEU A 12 -3.22 -8.56 4.35
C LEU A 12 -3.07 -9.28 5.71
N ALA A 13 -3.58 -10.50 5.83
CA ALA A 13 -3.38 -11.34 7.01
C ALA A 13 -1.90 -11.73 7.20
N GLU A 14 -1.20 -12.06 6.11
CA GLU A 14 0.24 -12.32 6.15
C GLU A 14 1.03 -11.07 6.54
N PHE A 15 0.67 -9.90 5.99
CA PHE A 15 1.29 -8.63 6.37
C PHE A 15 1.09 -8.31 7.86
N ALA A 16 -0.11 -8.52 8.40
CA ALA A 16 -0.38 -8.33 9.82
C ALA A 16 0.47 -9.26 10.71
N ARG A 17 0.61 -10.54 10.35
CA ARG A 17 1.49 -11.48 11.06
C ARG A 17 2.95 -11.02 11.02
N ALA A 18 3.44 -10.61 9.85
CA ALA A 18 4.79 -10.10 9.69
C ALA A 18 5.02 -8.83 10.52
N PHE A 19 4.05 -7.92 10.55
CA PHE A 19 4.09 -6.73 11.39
C PHE A 19 4.22 -7.08 12.87
N SER A 20 3.42 -8.04 13.36
CA SER A 20 3.55 -8.51 14.74
C SER A 20 4.90 -9.16 15.03
N ALA A 21 5.44 -9.95 14.10
CA ALA A 21 6.75 -10.58 14.26
C ALA A 21 7.90 -9.56 14.34
N VAL A 22 7.82 -8.46 13.59
CA VAL A 22 8.87 -7.42 13.58
C VAL A 22 8.75 -6.44 14.74
N THR A 23 7.53 -6.07 15.12
CA THR A 23 7.31 -5.02 16.14
C THR A 23 7.08 -5.57 17.54
N GLY A 24 6.75 -6.85 17.69
CA GLY A 24 6.29 -7.44 18.94
C GLY A 24 4.89 -6.96 19.37
N LYS A 25 4.17 -6.23 18.51
CA LYS A 25 2.84 -5.69 18.79
C LYS A 25 1.77 -6.53 18.10
N PRO A 26 0.71 -6.95 18.81
CA PRO A 26 -0.39 -7.68 18.18
C PRO A 26 -1.02 -6.86 17.05
N ALA A 27 -1.18 -7.49 15.89
CA ALA A 27 -1.84 -6.93 14.72
C ALA A 27 -2.72 -7.99 14.08
N GLN A 28 -3.85 -7.57 13.56
CA GLN A 28 -4.80 -8.42 12.86
C GLN A 28 -5.32 -7.70 11.63
N TRP A 29 -5.57 -8.46 10.58
CA TRP A 29 -6.35 -7.98 9.44
C TRP A 29 -7.83 -8.17 9.76
N ILE A 30 -8.62 -7.10 9.64
CA ILE A 30 -10.07 -7.13 9.77
C ILE A 30 -10.62 -6.97 8.35
N ASP A 31 -11.21 -8.04 7.81
CA ASP A 31 -11.86 -7.97 6.51
C ASP A 31 -13.22 -7.32 6.67
N ASN A 32 -13.25 -5.99 6.55
CA ASN A 32 -14.47 -5.22 6.52
C ASN A 32 -15.00 -5.09 5.08
N ASP A 33 -16.28 -4.73 4.97
CA ASP A 33 -16.86 -4.40 3.67
C ASP A 33 -16.05 -3.28 3.01
N LEU A 34 -15.75 -3.46 1.72
CA LEU A 34 -14.87 -2.53 1.00
C LEU A 34 -15.52 -1.16 0.86
N GLU A 35 -16.83 -1.07 0.62
CA GLU A 35 -17.51 0.23 0.51
C GLU A 35 -17.55 0.95 1.86
N GLU A 36 -17.78 0.22 2.95
CA GLU A 36 -17.65 0.75 4.32
C GLU A 36 -16.23 1.24 4.58
N HIS A 37 -15.19 0.48 4.18
CA HIS A 37 -13.79 0.88 4.32
C HIS A 37 -13.50 2.19 3.58
N LEU A 38 -13.85 2.27 2.30
CA LEU A 38 -13.59 3.47 1.47
C LEU A 38 -14.32 4.70 2.02
N SER A 39 -15.55 4.51 2.50
CA SER A 39 -16.35 5.57 3.12
C SER A 39 -15.73 6.02 4.45
N THR A 40 -15.17 5.11 5.24
CA THR A 40 -14.46 5.44 6.48
C THR A 40 -13.16 6.21 6.22
N VAL A 41 -12.38 5.80 5.21
CA VAL A 41 -11.06 6.38 4.93
C VAL A 41 -11.16 7.76 4.28
N TRP A 42 -12.10 7.96 3.36
CA TRP A 42 -12.19 9.22 2.59
C TRP A 42 -13.42 10.07 2.91
N GLY A 43 -14.46 9.52 3.53
CA GLY A 43 -15.72 10.23 3.78
C GLY A 43 -16.25 10.87 2.49
N ASP A 44 -16.62 12.15 2.59
CA ASP A 44 -17.14 12.95 1.47
C ASP A 44 -16.15 13.11 0.31
N LYS A 45 -14.86 12.83 0.52
CA LYS A 45 -13.84 12.89 -0.54
C LYS A 45 -13.83 11.64 -1.41
N ALA A 46 -14.55 10.58 -1.06
CA ALA A 46 -14.55 9.34 -1.83
C ALA A 46 -15.00 9.55 -3.29
N ASP A 47 -15.83 10.56 -3.55
CA ASP A 47 -16.33 10.88 -4.89
C ASP A 47 -15.50 11.97 -5.60
N TRP A 48 -14.33 12.34 -5.05
CA TRP A 48 -13.40 13.25 -5.72
C TRP A 48 -12.60 12.53 -6.82
N PRO A 49 -12.09 13.25 -7.83
CA PRO A 49 -11.22 12.67 -8.85
C PRO A 49 -9.99 11.99 -8.26
N ALA A 50 -9.76 10.74 -8.68
CA ALA A 50 -8.59 9.96 -8.27
C ALA A 50 -7.28 10.57 -8.79
N GLY A 51 -7.30 11.15 -9.99
CA GLY A 51 -6.17 11.89 -10.55
C GLY A 51 -6.04 13.28 -9.92
N TYR A 52 -4.81 13.70 -9.59
CA TYR A 52 -4.54 14.94 -8.86
C TYR A 52 -5.01 16.22 -9.60
N ASN A 53 -4.81 16.32 -10.92
CA ASN A 53 -5.36 17.39 -11.76
C ASN A 53 -6.48 16.92 -12.69
N ALA A 54 -7.10 15.77 -12.44
CA ALA A 54 -8.16 15.23 -13.31
C ALA A 54 -9.41 16.11 -13.27
N GLY A 55 -9.98 16.39 -14.45
CA GLY A 55 -11.14 17.24 -14.60
C GLY A 55 -12.43 16.52 -14.20
N VAL A 56 -13.21 17.09 -13.28
CA VAL A 56 -14.48 16.52 -12.80
C VAL A 56 -15.54 16.34 -13.89
N LYS A 57 -15.40 17.02 -15.03
CA LYS A 57 -16.33 16.95 -16.18
C LYS A 57 -15.85 16.02 -17.29
N ASP A 58 -14.64 15.49 -17.19
CA ASP A 58 -14.12 14.55 -18.18
C ASP A 58 -14.81 13.19 -17.98
N PRO A 59 -15.46 12.63 -19.01
CA PRO A 59 -16.15 11.34 -18.89
C PRO A 59 -15.22 10.16 -18.57
N ALA A 60 -13.90 10.31 -18.75
CA ALA A 60 -12.91 9.30 -18.37
C ALA A 60 -12.42 9.46 -16.92
N THR A 61 -12.79 10.52 -16.20
CA THR A 61 -12.39 10.71 -14.81
C THR A 61 -13.11 9.73 -13.90
N MET A 62 -12.33 8.87 -13.24
CA MET A 62 -12.81 8.03 -12.15
C MET A 62 -12.70 8.76 -10.81
N THR A 63 -13.67 8.50 -9.93
CA THR A 63 -13.61 8.88 -8.52
C THR A 63 -12.59 8.02 -7.75
N LEU A 64 -12.16 8.48 -6.57
CA LEU A 64 -11.37 7.67 -5.65
C LEU A 64 -12.08 6.34 -5.34
N ARG A 65 -13.39 6.38 -5.08
CA ARG A 65 -14.21 5.20 -4.83
C ARG A 65 -14.14 4.19 -5.97
N GLU A 66 -14.47 4.61 -7.19
CA GLU A 66 -14.50 3.70 -8.36
C GLU A 66 -13.12 3.12 -8.65
N ASN A 67 -12.09 3.97 -8.63
CA ASN A 67 -10.74 3.56 -8.99
C ASN A 67 -10.16 2.60 -7.95
N PHE A 68 -10.17 2.99 -6.67
CA PHE A 68 -9.58 2.17 -5.62
C PHE A 68 -10.40 0.93 -5.29
N ARG A 69 -11.73 0.94 -5.46
CA ARG A 69 -12.51 -0.30 -5.35
C ARG A 69 -12.05 -1.35 -6.36
N ALA A 70 -11.91 -0.96 -7.63
CA ALA A 70 -11.43 -1.87 -8.67
C ALA A 70 -10.02 -2.37 -8.34
N TRP A 71 -9.12 -1.46 -7.94
CA TRP A 71 -7.74 -1.78 -7.58
C TRP A 71 -7.65 -2.77 -6.41
N PHE A 72 -8.37 -2.53 -5.31
CA PHE A 72 -8.39 -3.42 -4.15
C PHE A 72 -8.95 -4.80 -4.49
N ASN A 73 -10.01 -4.89 -5.30
CA ASN A 73 -10.57 -6.18 -5.72
C ASN A 73 -9.59 -7.01 -6.54
N VAL A 74 -8.87 -6.38 -7.49
CA VAL A 74 -7.84 -7.07 -8.28
C VAL A 74 -6.71 -7.58 -7.39
N LEU A 75 -6.23 -6.77 -6.44
CA LEU A 75 -5.17 -7.18 -5.53
C LEU A 75 -5.61 -8.28 -4.56
N ARG A 76 -6.80 -8.17 -3.97
CA ARG A 76 -7.37 -9.21 -3.10
C ARG A 76 -7.51 -10.54 -3.83
N ALA A 77 -8.00 -10.51 -5.07
CA ALA A 77 -8.11 -11.69 -5.93
C ALA A 77 -6.76 -12.27 -6.38
N SER A 78 -5.67 -11.50 -6.26
CA SER A 78 -4.34 -11.89 -6.72
C SER A 78 -3.34 -12.23 -5.59
N GLY A 79 -3.76 -12.17 -4.33
CA GLY A 79 -2.94 -12.55 -3.18
C GLY A 79 -2.43 -13.98 -3.31
N GLY A 80 -1.17 -14.24 -2.92
CA GLY A 80 -0.56 -15.55 -3.08
C GLY A 80 -0.13 -15.88 -4.53
N ASN A 81 -0.03 -14.87 -5.41
CA ASN A 81 0.35 -15.02 -6.81
C ASN A 81 -0.67 -15.80 -7.65
N THR A 82 -1.94 -15.73 -7.24
CA THR A 82 -3.07 -16.31 -7.96
C THR A 82 -3.83 -15.24 -8.72
N GLY A 83 -4.93 -15.57 -9.41
CA GLY A 83 -5.80 -14.53 -10.00
C GLY A 83 -5.22 -13.80 -11.21
N VAL A 84 -5.49 -12.49 -11.28
CA VAL A 84 -5.23 -11.67 -12.48
C VAL A 84 -3.77 -11.21 -12.54
N ILE A 85 -3.20 -10.85 -11.38
CA ILE A 85 -1.81 -10.41 -11.30
C ILE A 85 -0.94 -11.60 -10.90
N LYS A 86 -0.03 -11.99 -11.78
CA LYS A 86 0.93 -13.07 -11.55
C LYS A 86 2.34 -12.63 -11.89
N ARG A 87 3.31 -13.22 -11.22
CA ARG A 87 4.74 -12.96 -11.40
C ARG A 87 5.52 -14.27 -11.37
N ASP A 88 6.54 -14.35 -12.22
CA ASP A 88 7.51 -15.45 -12.22
C ASP A 88 8.64 -15.15 -11.23
N TYR A 89 8.45 -15.59 -9.98
CA TYR A 89 9.42 -15.34 -8.92
C TYR A 89 10.75 -16.04 -9.14
N GLU A 90 10.78 -17.19 -9.80
CA GLU A 90 12.04 -17.91 -10.08
C GLU A 90 12.90 -17.11 -11.07
N LYS A 91 12.27 -16.55 -12.10
CA LYS A 91 12.94 -15.63 -13.03
C LYS A 91 13.43 -14.38 -12.29
N MET A 92 12.62 -13.80 -11.42
CA MET A 92 13.01 -12.61 -10.65
C MET A 92 14.18 -12.91 -9.70
N ASP A 93 14.17 -14.06 -9.03
CA ASP A 93 15.26 -14.52 -8.16
C ASP A 93 16.55 -14.75 -8.95
N ARG A 94 16.46 -15.20 -10.20
CA ARG A 94 17.61 -15.34 -11.10
C ARG A 94 18.18 -14.00 -11.54
N VAL A 95 17.31 -13.03 -11.86
CA VAL A 95 17.73 -11.69 -12.31
C VAL A 95 18.30 -10.88 -11.15
N TYR A 96 17.69 -10.96 -9.96
CA TYR A 96 18.14 -10.26 -8.77
C TYR A 96 18.02 -11.13 -7.50
N PRO A 97 19.05 -11.93 -7.18
CA PRO A 97 19.03 -12.83 -6.02
C PRO A 97 18.91 -12.11 -4.67
N GLY A 98 19.24 -10.81 -4.61
CA GLY A 98 19.16 -9.98 -3.40
C GLY A 98 17.79 -9.31 -3.18
N ARG A 99 16.77 -9.66 -3.97
CA ARG A 99 15.44 -9.05 -3.82
C ARG A 99 14.84 -9.35 -2.45
N THR A 100 14.02 -8.42 -1.96
CA THR A 100 13.17 -8.68 -0.81
C THR A 100 12.08 -9.67 -1.21
N ARG A 101 11.89 -10.75 -0.43
CA ARG A 101 11.02 -11.88 -0.78
C ARG A 101 9.76 -12.01 0.08
N SER A 102 9.67 -11.28 1.18
CA SER A 102 8.53 -11.36 2.10
C SER A 102 8.19 -10.01 2.72
N ALA A 103 6.97 -9.92 3.26
CA ALA A 103 6.54 -8.78 4.06
C ALA A 103 7.45 -8.57 5.27
N GLU A 104 7.82 -9.66 5.97
CA GLU A 104 8.66 -9.59 7.17
C GLU A 104 10.05 -9.04 6.85
N GLU A 105 10.68 -9.53 5.78
CA GLU A 105 11.99 -9.04 5.36
C GLU A 105 11.94 -7.54 5.04
N TRP A 106 10.91 -7.09 4.33
CA TRP A 106 10.70 -5.66 4.04
C TRP A 106 10.52 -4.84 5.33
N LEU A 107 9.67 -5.30 6.24
CA LEU A 107 9.39 -4.63 7.52
C LEU A 107 10.66 -4.55 8.38
N ARG A 108 11.48 -5.61 8.44
CA ARG A 108 12.77 -5.57 9.16
C ARG A 108 13.70 -4.50 8.59
N LYS A 109 13.86 -4.46 7.25
CA LYS A 109 14.67 -3.45 6.56
C LYS A 109 14.17 -2.03 6.84
N GLU A 110 12.87 -1.80 6.78
CA GLU A 110 12.29 -0.48 7.04
C GLU A 110 12.34 -0.06 8.52
N ASN A 111 12.26 -1.01 9.45
CA ASN A 111 12.49 -0.76 10.87
C ASN A 111 13.93 -0.32 11.12
N GLU A 112 14.91 -1.09 10.64
CA GLU A 112 16.32 -0.76 10.76
C GLU A 112 16.67 0.59 10.14
N LYS A 113 16.12 0.87 8.96
CA LYS A 113 16.29 2.16 8.27
C LYS A 113 15.70 3.32 9.07
N GLY A 114 14.54 3.12 9.71
CA GLY A 114 13.94 4.11 10.62
C GLY A 114 14.85 4.40 11.81
N LEU A 115 15.32 3.34 12.48
CA LEU A 115 16.22 3.44 13.63
C LEU A 115 17.53 4.16 13.27
N LYS A 116 18.17 3.80 12.15
CA LYS A 116 19.41 4.45 11.67
C LYS A 116 19.24 5.93 11.35
N LYS A 117 18.04 6.36 10.97
CA LYS A 117 17.71 7.76 10.66
C LYS A 117 17.21 8.54 11.88
N GLY A 118 17.13 7.92 13.06
CA GLY A 118 16.57 8.56 14.25
C GLY A 118 15.06 8.79 14.18
N LEU A 119 14.35 8.10 13.30
CA LEU A 119 12.89 8.21 13.14
C LEU A 119 12.10 7.33 14.12
N GLY A 120 12.79 6.57 14.97
CA GLY A 120 12.18 5.55 15.84
C GLY A 120 11.90 4.22 15.12
N SER A 121 11.29 3.30 15.85
CA SER A 121 10.86 2.00 15.33
C SER A 121 9.66 2.14 14.39
N LEU A 122 9.33 1.05 13.68
CA LEU A 122 8.10 0.98 12.89
C LEU A 122 6.87 1.30 13.75
N TRP A 123 6.82 0.83 15.00
CA TRP A 123 5.70 1.08 15.88
C TRP A 123 5.59 2.55 16.25
N ASP A 124 6.71 3.19 16.60
CA ASP A 124 6.72 4.60 17.00
C ASP A 124 6.21 5.50 15.87
N ARG A 125 6.60 5.20 14.63
CA ARG A 125 6.25 5.98 13.43
C ARG A 125 4.78 5.89 13.03
N ILE A 126 4.06 4.84 13.43
CA ILE A 126 2.64 4.69 13.09
C ILE A 126 1.70 5.24 14.17
N GLN A 127 2.24 5.75 15.28
CA GLN A 127 1.42 6.41 16.29
C GLN A 127 0.82 7.71 15.73
N PRO A 128 -0.41 8.08 16.11
CA PRO A 128 -1.11 9.25 15.56
C PRO A 128 -0.28 10.55 15.57
N GLU A 129 0.48 10.77 16.65
CA GLU A 129 1.35 11.93 16.84
C GLU A 129 2.59 11.95 15.92
N ASN A 130 2.98 10.80 15.36
CA ASN A 130 4.19 10.62 14.55
C ASN A 130 3.90 10.31 13.07
N LEU A 131 2.62 10.20 12.68
CA LEU A 131 2.23 9.90 11.31
C LEU A 131 2.64 11.04 10.36
N GLY A 132 3.64 10.77 9.53
CA GLY A 132 4.05 11.67 8.45
C GLY A 132 3.23 11.45 7.17
N TYR A 133 2.65 12.50 6.62
CA TYR A 133 2.00 12.47 5.31
C TYR A 133 3.03 12.71 4.20
N VAL A 134 3.02 11.84 3.19
CA VAL A 134 3.99 11.89 2.06
C VAL A 134 3.35 12.25 0.71
N LEU A 135 2.03 12.35 0.66
CA LEU A 135 1.32 12.63 -0.59
C LEU A 135 1.19 14.13 -0.81
N LYS A 136 1.40 14.57 -2.06
CA LYS A 136 1.31 15.98 -2.44
C LYS A 136 -0.06 16.60 -2.15
N VAL A 137 -1.13 15.81 -2.23
CA VAL A 137 -2.49 16.20 -1.81
C VAL A 137 -2.57 16.65 -0.36
N SER A 138 -1.77 16.09 0.54
CA SER A 138 -1.71 16.50 1.95
C SER A 138 -0.83 17.73 2.13
N GLU A 139 0.18 17.91 1.29
CA GLU A 139 1.15 19.02 1.38
C GLU A 139 0.56 20.34 0.85
N ASP A 140 -0.15 20.33 -0.28
CA ASP A 140 -0.69 21.55 -0.90
C ASP A 140 -2.21 21.59 -1.08
N GLN A 141 -2.92 20.59 -0.56
CA GLN A 141 -4.38 20.55 -0.65
C GLN A 141 -4.91 20.67 -2.10
N ARG A 142 -4.17 20.10 -3.07
CA ARG A 142 -4.51 20.10 -4.51
C ARG A 142 -4.46 21.47 -5.18
N GLN A 143 -3.75 22.43 -4.60
CA GLN A 143 -3.57 23.76 -5.21
C GLN A 143 -2.48 23.79 -6.31
N GLY A 144 -1.68 22.72 -6.41
CA GLY A 144 -0.61 22.60 -7.40
C GLY A 144 -1.07 22.12 -8.77
N ARG A 145 -0.10 22.04 -9.70
CA ARG A 145 -0.24 21.44 -11.02
C ARG A 145 0.93 20.48 -11.26
N LEU A 146 0.62 19.23 -11.57
CA LEU A 146 1.58 18.18 -11.95
C LEU A 146 1.79 18.15 -13.47
#